data_AF-A0A6N8IN75-F1
#
_entry.id   AF-A0A6N8IN75-F1
#
_cell.length_a   1.000
_cell.length_b   1.000
_cell.length_c   1.000
_cell.angle_alpha   90.00
_cell.angle_beta   90.00
_cell.angle_gamma   90.00
#
_symmetry.space_group_name_H-M   'P 1'
#
loop_
_entity.id
_entity.type
_entity.pdbx_description
1 polymer ?
#
loop_
_entity_poly.entity_id
_entity_poly.type
_entity_poly.pdbx_seq_one_letter_code
_entity_poly.pdbx_strand_id
1 'polypeptide(L)'
;MLVLRTPIPTAEAQAFEDAILASGRDPSAFRAQMFEAANNDGAAMRRVHVITRHAAAQYDASDGAGWTESFARHLARGFFGT
;
A
#
# COMPACT_ATOMS: atom_id res chain seq x y z
N MET A 1 -19.67 0.94 11.04
CA MET A 1 -18.66 0.87 9.96
C MET A 1 -17.94 -0.46 10.08
N LEU A 2 -18.16 -1.36 9.13
CA LEU A 2 -17.46 -2.65 9.09
C LEU A 2 -16.16 -2.45 8.32
N VAL A 3 -15.03 -2.80 8.93
CA VAL A 3 -13.71 -2.78 8.28
C VAL A 3 -13.24 -4.21 8.11
N LEU A 4 -12.95 -4.60 6.88
CA LEU A 4 -12.49 -5.94 6.53
C LEU A 4 -11.07 -5.86 6.01
N ARG A 5 -10.22 -6.78 6.48
CA ARG A 5 -8.92 -7.00 5.85
C ARG A 5 -9.18 -7.76 4.55
N THR A 6 -8.75 -7.19 3.44
CA THR A 6 -8.91 -7.79 2.11
C THR A 6 -7.55 -8.16 1.52
N PRO A 7 -7.49 -9.17 0.65
CA PRO A 7 -6.28 -9.44 -0.11
C PRO A 7 -5.98 -8.27 -1.04
N ILE A 8 -4.71 -7.89 -1.15
CA ILE A 8 -4.26 -6.92 -2.16
C ILE A 8 -4.40 -7.59 -3.54
N PRO A 9 -5.03 -6.95 -4.54
CA PRO A 9 -5.10 -7.49 -5.89
C PRO A 9 -3.72 -7.79 -6.48
N THR A 10 -3.59 -8.89 -7.24
CA THR A 10 -2.29 -9.38 -7.73
C THR A 10 -1.51 -8.32 -8.51
N ALA A 11 -2.18 -7.51 -9.34
CA ALA A 11 -1.53 -6.44 -10.10
C ALA A 11 -0.94 -5.34 -9.18
N GLU A 12 -1.64 -5.00 -8.10
CA GLU A 12 -1.19 -3.99 -7.13
C GLU A 12 -0.06 -4.52 -6.25
N ALA A 13 -0.13 -5.80 -5.85
CA ALA A 13 0.93 -6.48 -5.13
C ALA A 13 2.22 -6.52 -5.97
N GLN A 14 2.11 -6.88 -7.25
CA GLN A 14 3.24 -6.90 -8.19
C GLN A 14 3.85 -5.51 -8.35
N ALA A 15 3.03 -4.48 -8.60
CA ALA A 15 3.53 -3.11 -8.74
C ALA A 15 4.23 -2.58 -7.47
N PHE A 16 3.74 -2.99 -6.29
CA PHE A 16 4.38 -2.69 -5.02
C PHE A 16 5.75 -3.37 -4.87
N GLU A 17 5.85 -4.65 -5.21
CA GLU A 17 7.12 -5.41 -5.18
C GLU A 17 8.13 -4.85 -6.20
N ASP A 18 7.69 -4.57 -7.43
CA ASP A 18 8.52 -3.95 -8.47
C ASP A 18 9.09 -2.60 -8.03
N ALA A 19 8.28 -1.75 -7.38
CA ALA A 19 8.75 -0.47 -6.87
C ALA A 19 9.85 -0.63 -5.80
N ILE A 20 9.75 -1.65 -4.94
CA ILE A 20 10.77 -1.95 -3.93
C ILE A 20 12.05 -2.44 -4.59
N LEU A 21 11.95 -3.39 -5.51
CA LEU A 21 13.10 -3.93 -6.25
C LEU A 21 13.80 -2.86 -7.08
N ALA A 22 13.05 -2.01 -7.78
CA ALA A 22 13.60 -0.90 -8.57
C ALA A 22 14.35 0.12 -7.69
N SER A 23 14.00 0.24 -6.41
CA SER A 23 14.72 1.08 -5.45
C SER A 23 15.97 0.41 -4.86
N GLY A 24 16.29 -0.83 -5.27
CA GLY A 24 17.42 -1.60 -4.77
C GLY A 24 17.23 -2.16 -3.36
N ARG A 25 15.98 -2.26 -2.89
CA ARG A 25 15.65 -2.71 -1.54
C ARG A 25 15.08 -4.11 -1.55
N ASP A 26 15.15 -4.76 -0.39
CA ASP A 26 14.58 -6.08 -0.18
C ASP A 26 13.05 -6.01 0.06
N PRO A 27 12.22 -6.69 -0.77
CA PRO A 27 10.77 -6.72 -0.58
C PRO A 27 10.32 -7.29 0.76
N SER A 28 11.07 -8.24 1.34
CA SER A 28 10.70 -8.87 2.61
C SER A 28 10.78 -7.92 3.82
N ALA A 29 11.51 -6.81 3.67
CA ALA A 29 11.56 -5.73 4.66
C ALA A 29 10.27 -4.89 4.73
N PHE A 30 9.34 -5.09 3.79
CA PHE A 30 8.08 -4.35 3.70
C PHE A 30 6.89 -5.29 3.89
N ARG A 31 5.86 -4.77 4.56
CA ARG A 31 4.58 -5.46 4.71
C ARG A 31 3.45 -4.54 4.32
N ALA A 32 2.65 -4.96 3.34
CA ALA A 32 1.45 -4.26 2.92
C ALA A 32 0.17 -5.01 3.36
N GLN A 33 -0.83 -4.29 3.85
CA GLN A 33 -2.15 -4.82 4.21
C GLN A 33 -3.25 -3.89 3.70
N MET A 34 -4.20 -4.43 2.93
CA MET A 34 -5.36 -3.68 2.47
C MET A 34 -6.53 -3.87 3.42
N PHE A 35 -7.24 -2.77 3.66
CA PHE A 35 -8.46 -2.71 4.44
C PHE A 35 -9.54 -2.04 3.61
N GLU A 36 -10.71 -2.65 3.58
CA GLU A 36 -11.90 -2.11 2.95
C GLU A 36 -12.95 -1.79 4.01
N ALA A 37 -13.55 -0.61 3.91
CA ALA A 37 -14.68 -0.20 4.72
C ALA A 37 -15.88 0.05 3.81
N ALA A 38 -16.99 -0.62 4.11
CA ALA A 38 -18.27 -0.32 3.47
C ALA A 38 -18.93 0.85 4.20
N ASN A 39 -19.10 1.98 3.51
CA ASN A 39 -19.96 3.05 3.99
C ASN A 39 -21.41 2.74 3.61
N ASN A 40 -22.36 3.17 4.45
CA ASN A 40 -23.80 2.99 4.23
C ASN A 40 -24.30 3.61 2.91
N ASP A 41 -23.50 4.48 2.29
CA ASP A 41 -23.78 5.16 1.02
C ASP A 41 -23.34 4.37 -0.23
N GLY A 42 -22.81 3.15 -0.06
CA GLY A 42 -22.37 2.28 -1.18
C GLY A 42 -20.96 2.57 -1.71
N ALA A 43 -20.32 3.65 -1.27
CA ALA A 43 -18.91 3.91 -1.55
C ALA A 43 -18.01 3.01 -0.67
N ALA A 44 -17.29 2.07 -1.30
CA ALA A 44 -16.26 1.27 -0.63
C ALA A 44 -14.99 2.10 -0.49
N MET A 45 -14.57 2.38 0.74
CA MET A 45 -13.29 3.02 1.02
C MET A 45 -12.22 1.94 1.15
N ARG A 46 -11.17 2.01 0.34
CA ARG A 46 -10.03 1.09 0.43
C ARG A 46 -8.78 1.85 0.88
N ARG A 47 -8.08 1.30 1.86
CA ARG A 47 -6.79 1.82 2.33
C ARG A 47 -5.75 0.72 2.38
N VAL A 48 -4.53 1.06 2.02
CA VAL A 48 -3.37 0.17 2.14
C VAL A 48 -2.45 0.72 3.21
N HIS A 49 -2.14 -0.12 4.19
CA HIS A 49 -1.11 0.13 5.19
C HIS A 49 0.18 -0.53 4.75
N VAL A 50 1.24 0.27 4.61
CA VAL A 50 2.60 -0.22 4.37
C VAL A 50 3.44 0.02 5.61
N ILE A 51 4.10 -1.02 6.09
CA ILE A 51 4.90 -1.01 7.32
C ILE A 51 6.29 -1.57 6.99
N THR A 52 7.31 -0.90 7.50
CA THR A 52 8.69 -1.39 7.60
C THR A 52 9.10 -1.46 9.07
N ARG A 53 10.34 -1.88 9.35
CA ARG A 53 10.89 -1.84 10.71
C ARG A 53 10.88 -0.44 11.34
N HIS A 54 11.01 0.61 10.53
CA HIS A 54 11.28 1.98 11.01
C HIS A 54 10.17 2.98 10.70
N ALA A 55 9.29 2.68 9.74
CA ALA A 55 8.27 3.61 9.30
C ALA A 55 6.97 2.88 8.92
N ALA A 56 5.86 3.62 8.99
CA ALA A 56 4.57 3.17 8.50
C ALA A 56 3.89 4.30 7.74
N ALA A 57 3.20 3.96 6.66
CA ALA A 57 2.40 4.89 5.87
C ALA A 57 1.05 4.25 5.51
N GLN A 58 0.04 5.08 5.37
CA GLN A 58 -1.24 4.67 4.79
C GLN A 58 -1.44 5.36 3.45
N TYR A 59 -2.02 4.63 2.51
CA TYR A 59 -2.36 5.14 1.19
C TYR A 59 -3.84 4.89 0.93
N ASP A 60 -4.51 5.85 0.29
CA ASP A 60 -5.82 5.63 -0.27
C ASP A 60 -5.69 4.72 -1.50
N ALA A 61 -6.50 3.67 -1.55
CA ALA A 61 -6.58 2.69 -2.64
C ALA A 61 -8.01 2.61 -3.20
N SER A 62 -8.81 3.65 -2.99
CA SER A 62 -10.22 3.69 -3.41
C SER A 62 -10.31 3.71 -4.95
N ASP A 63 -9.34 4.34 -5.62
CA ASP A 63 -9.15 4.35 -7.08
C ASP A 63 -8.28 3.19 -7.61
N GLY A 64 -8.07 2.13 -6.82
CA GLY A 64 -7.24 0.98 -7.20
C GLY A 64 -5.74 1.31 -7.15
N ALA A 65 -5.01 1.05 -8.23
CA ALA A 65 -3.53 1.03 -8.25
C ALA A 65 -2.84 2.39 -8.00
N GLY A 66 -3.56 3.52 -7.89
CA GLY A 66 -2.94 4.84 -7.66
C GLY A 66 -2.11 4.93 -6.36
N TRP A 67 -2.37 4.04 -5.40
CA TRP A 67 -1.61 3.98 -4.15
C TRP A 67 -0.16 3.53 -4.35
N THR A 68 0.12 2.65 -5.32
CA THR A 68 1.47 2.12 -5.55
C THR A 68 2.41 3.18 -6.11
N GLU A 69 1.90 4.11 -6.93
CA GLU A 69 2.66 5.28 -7.41
C GLU A 69 3.02 6.21 -6.25
N SER A 70 2.05 6.50 -5.38
CA SER A 70 2.28 7.32 -4.18
C SER A 70 3.30 6.68 -3.25
N PHE A 71 3.23 5.36 -3.08
CA PHE A 71 4.23 4.57 -2.37
C PHE A 71 5.61 4.68 -3.01
N ALA A 72 5.74 4.44 -4.33
CA ALA A 72 7.01 4.52 -5.05
C ALA A 72 7.66 5.91 -4.92
N ARG A 73 6.85 6.98 -4.98
CA ARG A 73 7.31 8.35 -4.77
C ARG A 73 7.82 8.58 -3.34
N HIS A 74 7.13 8.06 -2.33
CA HIS A 74 7.62 8.12 -0.94
C HIS A 74 8.91 7.32 -0.74
N LEU A 75 9.00 6.16 -1.38
CA LEU A 75 10.17 5.31 -1.35
C LEU A 75 11.39 6.01 -1.94
N ALA A 76 11.24 6.61 -3.13
CA ALA A 76 12.28 7.39 -3.80
C ALA A 76 12.75 8.61 -2.99
N ARG A 77 11.87 9.17 -2.15
CA ARG A 77 12.18 10.28 -1.23
C ARG A 77 12.86 9.83 0.07
N GLY A 78 13.07 8.54 0.26
CA GLY A 78 13.71 7.98 1.46
C GLY A 78 12.80 7.90 2.69
N PHE A 79 11.48 8.01 2.53
CA PHE A 79 10.53 8.02 3.66
C PHE A 79 10.64 6.78 4.56
N PHE A 80 10.93 5.62 3.97
CA PHE A 80 11.01 4.34 4.68
C PHE A 80 12.41 4.03 5.26
N GLY A 81 13.30 5.02 5.33
CA GLY A 81 14.73 4.83 5.66
C GLY A 81 15.51 4.30 4.47
N THR A 82 16.84 4.39 4.49
CA THR A 82 17.75 3.78 3.51
C THR A 82 18.35 2.50 4.06
#